data_AF-A0A7X3SJF4-F1
#
_entry.id   AF-A0A7X3SJF4-F1
#
_cell.length_a   1.000
_cell.length_b   1.000
_cell.length_c   1.000
_cell.angle_alpha   90.00
_cell.angle_beta   90.00
_cell.angle_gamma   90.00
#
_symmetry.space_group_name_H-M   'P 1'
#
loop_
_entity.id
_entity.type
_entity.pdbx_description
1 polymer ?
#
loop_
_entity_poly.entity_id
_entity_poly.type
_entity_poly.pdbx_seq_one_letter_code
_entity_poly.pdbx_strand_id
1 'polypeptide(L)'
;MARVFKKRKNASAISVIGGADGPTSIFIAGKSKKKSLIEKIRRRSYLRKKKKAAASIRAGAHTFEEVVLYLKKKYGAVEKPKDSVSYQEEYKCVKESLILRYQPELLGELAVVLDLKGRNKASIQELLRQTEARSKAAQAISDKEFPLDFHIYRVSTKTGTIEFSMERRWGLISCSYSGKKEEMKKLKAIYKDVYLYYGVSEEDIRNQTERFQELVNVLVI
;
A
#
# COMPACT_ATOMS: atom_id res chain seq x y z
N MET A 1 14.43 27.54 49.65
CA MET A 1 15.44 27.35 48.58
C MET A 1 14.80 26.62 47.40
N ALA A 2 14.74 27.31 46.25
CA ALA A 2 13.93 26.92 45.09
C ALA A 2 14.54 25.74 44.32
N ARG A 3 13.71 24.73 44.04
CA ARG A 3 14.06 23.55 43.24
C ARG A 3 13.95 23.92 41.76
N VAL A 4 15.10 24.10 41.11
CA VAL A 4 15.18 24.44 39.68
C VAL A 4 14.55 23.34 38.84
N PHE A 5 13.46 23.67 38.14
CA PHE A 5 12.83 22.80 37.16
C PHE A 5 13.77 22.62 35.96
N LYS A 6 14.21 21.39 35.73
CA LYS A 6 15.02 20.99 34.57
C LYS A 6 14.17 21.12 33.29
N LYS A 7 14.32 22.25 32.59
CA LYS A 7 13.71 22.50 31.28
C LYS A 7 14.34 21.52 30.26
N ARG A 8 13.63 20.45 29.91
CA ARG A 8 13.93 19.63 28.73
C ARG A 8 12.74 19.66 27.80
N LYS A 9 12.74 20.60 26.86
CA LYS A 9 11.89 20.57 25.66
C LYS A 9 12.69 21.10 24.47
N ASN A 10 13.50 20.22 23.88
CA ASN A 10 13.85 20.35 22.46
C ASN A 10 13.16 19.19 21.75
N ALA A 11 11.86 19.33 21.49
CA ALA A 11 11.22 18.59 20.42
C ALA A 11 11.55 19.36 19.15
N SER A 12 12.55 18.89 18.39
CA SER A 12 12.79 19.42 17.05
C SER A 12 11.61 19.02 16.17
N ALA A 13 10.59 19.87 16.14
CA ALA A 13 9.52 19.81 15.16
C ALA A 13 10.14 20.15 13.79
N ILE A 14 10.31 19.14 12.95
CA ILE A 14 10.77 19.37 11.57
C ILE A 14 9.52 19.70 10.77
N SER A 15 9.42 20.94 10.32
CA SER A 15 8.50 21.35 9.26
C SER A 15 9.26 21.40 7.95
N VAL A 16 8.66 20.86 6.88
CA VAL A 16 9.09 21.10 5.51
C VAL A 16 7.91 21.72 4.77
N ILE A 17 8.05 23.00 4.42
CA ILE A 17 7.14 23.80 3.59
C ILE A 17 8.09 24.62 2.69
N GLY A 18 8.03 24.69 1.37
CA GLY A 18 7.24 24.10 0.29
C GLY A 18 7.66 24.89 -0.97
N GLY A 19 7.91 24.23 -2.10
CA GLY A 19 8.23 24.87 -3.39
C GLY A 19 7.21 24.43 -4.44
N ALA A 20 6.53 25.42 -5.03
CA ALA A 20 5.50 25.38 -6.09
C ALA A 20 4.28 24.43 -5.95
N ASP A 21 4.39 23.19 -5.49
CA ASP A 21 3.29 22.20 -5.51
C ASP A 21 3.04 21.48 -4.16
N GLY A 22 2.67 22.26 -3.13
CA GLY A 22 2.03 21.76 -1.89
C GLY A 22 2.96 21.30 -0.74
N PRO A 23 2.45 21.21 0.50
CA PRO A 23 3.27 20.87 1.68
C PRO A 23 3.52 19.36 1.82
N THR A 24 4.77 18.92 1.59
CA THR A 24 5.24 17.58 1.98
C THR A 24 5.65 17.57 3.46
N SER A 25 4.77 17.13 4.36
CA SER A 25 5.07 17.01 5.79
C SER A 25 5.72 15.65 6.11
N ILE A 26 6.99 15.65 6.53
CA ILE A 26 7.72 14.43 6.93
C ILE A 26 7.74 14.33 8.45
N PHE A 27 7.02 13.35 9.00
CA PHE A 27 7.01 13.06 10.45
C PHE A 27 8.06 12.01 10.79
N ILE A 28 9.11 12.41 11.52
CA ILE A 28 10.14 11.47 11.98
C ILE A 28 9.82 11.04 13.42
N ALA A 29 9.34 9.80 13.58
CA ALA A 29 9.06 9.22 14.88
C ALA A 29 10.33 9.18 15.77
N GLY A 30 10.15 9.45 17.07
CA GLY A 30 11.22 9.39 18.08
C GLY A 30 11.74 7.97 18.34
N LYS A 31 12.76 7.84 19.23
CA LYS A 31 13.30 6.54 19.67
C LYS A 31 12.17 5.61 20.12
N SER A 32 12.24 4.33 19.75
CA SER A 32 11.25 3.30 20.09
C SER A 32 11.08 3.16 21.61
N LYS A 33 9.98 3.67 22.15
CA LYS A 33 9.60 3.47 23.56
C LYS A 33 9.23 2.00 23.79
N LYS A 34 9.54 1.44 24.97
CA LYS A 34 9.04 0.12 25.38
C LYS A 34 7.52 0.09 25.22
N LYS A 35 6.98 -0.93 24.54
CA LYS A 35 5.54 -1.09 24.31
C LYS A 35 4.78 -1.11 25.64
N SER A 36 3.79 -0.24 25.76
CA SER A 36 2.83 -0.17 26.85
C SER A 36 2.00 -1.46 26.97
N LEU A 37 1.39 -1.66 28.13
CA LEU A 37 0.49 -2.79 28.36
C LEU A 37 -0.69 -2.79 27.37
N ILE A 38 -1.25 -1.61 27.06
CA ILE A 38 -2.33 -1.43 26.08
C ILE A 38 -1.88 -1.92 24.71
N GLU A 39 -0.68 -1.54 24.25
CA GLU A 39 -0.14 -2.00 22.97
C GLU A 39 0.09 -3.52 22.94
N LYS A 40 0.55 -4.11 24.05
CA LYS A 40 0.71 -5.57 24.18
C LYS A 40 -0.64 -6.29 24.07
N ILE A 41 -1.70 -5.77 24.71
CA ILE A 41 -3.05 -6.33 24.64
C ILE A 41 -3.61 -6.21 23.23
N ARG A 42 -3.51 -5.03 22.60
CA ARG A 42 -3.94 -4.82 21.21
C ARG A 42 -3.25 -5.79 20.25
N ARG A 43 -1.93 -5.98 20.40
CA ARG A 43 -1.16 -6.96 19.62
C ARG A 43 -1.67 -8.38 19.82
N ARG A 44 -1.91 -8.82 21.07
CA ARG A 44 -2.44 -10.17 21.36
C ARG A 44 -3.81 -10.37 20.72
N SER A 45 -4.71 -9.39 20.81
CA SER A 45 -6.03 -9.43 20.17
C SER A 45 -5.91 -9.53 18.64
N TYR A 46 -5.07 -8.70 18.04
CA TYR A 46 -4.78 -8.73 16.60
C TYR A 46 -4.26 -10.10 16.13
N LEU A 47 -3.27 -10.67 16.83
CA LEU A 47 -2.72 -11.98 16.48
C LEU A 47 -3.76 -13.12 16.62
N ARG A 48 -4.64 -13.06 17.62
CA ARG A 48 -5.75 -14.02 17.77
C ARG A 48 -6.74 -13.92 16.61
N LYS A 49 -7.12 -12.70 16.21
CA LYS A 49 -7.97 -12.47 15.04
C LYS A 49 -7.31 -12.99 13.76
N LYS A 50 -6.02 -12.71 13.57
CA LYS A 50 -5.23 -13.19 12.42
C LYS A 50 -5.21 -14.71 12.35
N LYS A 51 -4.95 -15.39 13.47
CA LYS A 51 -4.98 -16.87 13.55
C LYS A 51 -6.36 -17.44 13.23
N LYS A 52 -7.44 -16.83 13.76
CA LYS A 52 -8.81 -17.26 13.47
C LYS A 52 -9.16 -17.09 11.99
N ALA A 53 -8.80 -15.96 11.39
CA ALA A 53 -9.01 -15.70 9.97
C ALA A 53 -8.28 -16.73 9.11
N ALA A 54 -6.98 -16.95 9.36
CA ALA A 54 -6.19 -17.94 8.65
C ALA A 54 -6.80 -19.35 8.72
N ALA A 55 -7.29 -19.78 9.89
CA ALA A 55 -7.92 -21.08 10.06
C ALA A 55 -9.30 -21.22 9.36
N SER A 56 -9.98 -20.10 9.09
CA SER A 56 -11.30 -20.09 8.43
C SER A 56 -11.24 -20.09 6.91
N ILE A 57 -10.08 -19.79 6.32
CA ILE A 57 -9.91 -19.73 4.87
C ILE A 57 -9.97 -21.16 4.29
N ARG A 58 -10.67 -21.28 3.16
CA ARG A 58 -10.78 -22.50 2.35
C ARG A 58 -10.22 -22.22 0.97
N ALA A 59 -9.73 -23.27 0.31
CA ALA A 59 -9.26 -23.16 -1.06
C ALA A 59 -10.42 -22.87 -2.01
N GLY A 60 -10.16 -22.01 -2.98
CA GLY A 60 -11.13 -21.46 -3.93
C GLY A 60 -10.54 -20.25 -4.64
N ALA A 61 -9.45 -20.45 -5.38
CA ALA A 61 -8.81 -19.38 -6.14
C ALA A 61 -9.56 -19.11 -7.44
N HIS A 62 -9.68 -17.83 -7.76
CA HIS A 62 -10.16 -17.35 -9.05
C HIS A 62 -9.06 -16.56 -9.78
N THR A 63 -9.16 -16.44 -11.10
CA THR A 63 -8.27 -15.62 -11.93
C THR A 63 -8.65 -14.15 -11.88
N PHE A 64 -7.78 -13.27 -12.38
CA PHE A 64 -8.11 -11.85 -12.49
C PHE A 64 -9.31 -11.58 -13.40
N GLU A 65 -9.45 -12.33 -14.49
CA GLU A 65 -10.57 -12.20 -15.43
C GLU A 65 -11.90 -12.50 -14.72
N GLU A 66 -11.93 -13.56 -13.91
CA GLU A 66 -13.09 -13.92 -13.10
C GLU A 66 -13.41 -12.83 -12.07
N VAL A 67 -12.40 -12.30 -11.38
CA VAL A 67 -12.60 -11.19 -10.42
C VAL A 67 -13.10 -9.93 -11.11
N VAL A 68 -12.59 -9.59 -12.30
CA VAL A 68 -13.06 -8.44 -13.09
C VAL A 68 -14.51 -8.63 -13.50
N LEU A 69 -14.87 -9.81 -14.00
CA LEU A 69 -16.26 -10.13 -14.34
C LEU A 69 -17.17 -10.04 -13.11
N TYR A 70 -16.70 -10.53 -11.96
CA TYR A 70 -17.41 -10.46 -10.70
C TYR A 70 -17.63 -9.01 -10.23
N LEU A 71 -16.59 -8.17 -10.28
CA LEU A 71 -16.67 -6.74 -10.00
C LEU A 71 -17.68 -6.02 -10.89
N LYS A 72 -17.62 -6.27 -12.20
CA LYS A 72 -18.54 -5.68 -13.19
C LYS A 72 -19.99 -6.11 -12.93
N LYS A 73 -20.23 -7.42 -12.75
CA LYS A 73 -21.58 -7.97 -12.57
C LYS A 73 -22.21 -7.62 -11.22
N LYS A 74 -21.46 -7.78 -10.12
CA LYS A 74 -22.00 -7.60 -8.76
C LYS A 74 -22.02 -6.15 -8.30
N TYR A 75 -21.00 -5.38 -8.67
CA TYR A 75 -20.79 -4.03 -8.15
C TYR A 75 -20.86 -2.93 -9.21
N GLY A 76 -21.09 -3.28 -10.48
CA GLY A 76 -21.15 -2.29 -11.57
C GLY A 76 -19.81 -1.58 -11.76
N ALA A 77 -18.69 -2.27 -11.52
CA ALA A 77 -17.38 -1.67 -11.65
C ALA A 77 -17.10 -1.18 -13.07
N VAL A 78 -16.51 0.01 -13.19
CA VAL A 78 -16.11 0.61 -14.45
C VAL A 78 -14.58 0.66 -14.50
N GLU A 79 -14.02 0.27 -15.63
CA GLU A 79 -12.58 0.38 -15.84
C GLU A 79 -12.18 1.84 -16.02
N LYS A 80 -11.12 2.24 -15.34
CA LYS A 80 -10.64 3.62 -15.34
C LYS A 80 -9.87 3.90 -16.63
N PRO A 81 -10.10 5.06 -17.29
CA PRO A 81 -9.36 5.42 -18.48
C PRO A 81 -7.86 5.53 -18.23
N LYS A 82 -7.06 4.96 -19.14
CA LYS A 82 -5.60 4.91 -19.03
C LYS A 82 -4.97 6.31 -19.10
N ASP A 83 -5.59 7.23 -19.82
CA ASP A 83 -5.18 8.63 -19.96
C ASP A 83 -5.47 9.49 -18.71
N SER A 84 -6.23 8.99 -17.74
CA SER A 84 -6.50 9.74 -16.51
C SER A 84 -5.23 9.92 -15.66
N VAL A 85 -5.06 11.13 -15.09
CA VAL A 85 -3.88 11.49 -14.27
C VAL A 85 -3.64 10.46 -13.16
N SER A 86 -4.66 10.17 -12.37
CA SER A 86 -4.55 9.20 -11.28
C SER A 86 -4.23 7.77 -11.73
N TYR A 87 -4.66 7.35 -12.93
CA TYR A 87 -4.24 6.05 -13.47
C TYR A 87 -2.74 6.06 -13.79
N GLN A 88 -2.27 7.12 -14.46
CA GLN A 88 -0.86 7.26 -14.83
C GLN A 88 0.06 7.34 -13.60
N GLU A 89 -0.36 8.06 -12.57
CA GLU A 89 0.37 8.12 -11.29
C GLU A 89 0.48 6.74 -10.64
N GLU A 90 -0.62 6.00 -10.57
CA GLU A 90 -0.63 4.67 -9.96
C GLU A 90 0.15 3.66 -10.80
N TYR A 91 0.04 3.70 -12.13
CA TYR A 91 0.85 2.91 -13.05
C TYR A 91 2.35 3.14 -12.81
N LYS A 92 2.78 4.40 -12.70
CA LYS A 92 4.18 4.75 -12.42
C LYS A 92 4.67 4.15 -11.10
N CYS A 93 3.85 4.27 -10.04
CA CYS A 93 4.16 3.72 -8.72
C CYS A 93 4.23 2.19 -8.74
N VAL A 94 3.26 1.53 -9.38
CA VAL A 94 3.20 0.07 -9.49
C VAL A 94 4.40 -0.43 -10.29
N LYS A 95 4.70 0.17 -11.44
CA LYS A 95 5.86 -0.17 -12.26
C LYS A 95 7.16 -0.10 -11.48
N GLU A 96 7.43 1.03 -10.80
CA GLU A 96 8.62 1.18 -9.96
C GLU A 96 8.68 0.10 -8.86
N SER A 97 7.57 -0.15 -8.17
CA SER A 97 7.51 -1.13 -7.08
C SER A 97 7.75 -2.57 -7.54
N LEU A 98 7.24 -2.93 -8.72
CA LEU A 98 7.40 -4.27 -9.30
C LEU A 98 8.82 -4.46 -9.84
N ILE A 99 9.41 -3.44 -10.46
CA ILE A 99 10.83 -3.48 -10.88
C ILE A 99 11.71 -3.68 -9.65
N LEU A 100 11.54 -2.89 -8.59
CA LEU A 100 12.31 -3.04 -7.36
C LEU A 100 12.19 -4.44 -6.74
N ARG A 101 11.02 -5.08 -6.88
CA ARG A 101 10.74 -6.40 -6.29
C ARG A 101 11.31 -7.54 -7.12
N TYR A 102 11.11 -7.51 -8.43
CA TYR A 102 11.36 -8.66 -9.29
C TYR A 102 12.58 -8.52 -10.18
N GLN A 103 12.94 -7.28 -10.57
CA GLN A 103 14.06 -7.00 -11.48
C GLN A 103 14.83 -5.72 -11.08
N PRO A 104 15.36 -5.63 -9.84
CA PRO A 104 16.05 -4.43 -9.36
C PRO A 104 17.32 -4.11 -10.17
N GLU A 105 17.91 -5.09 -10.85
CA GLU A 105 19.06 -4.92 -11.73
C GLU A 105 18.84 -3.89 -12.85
N LEU A 106 17.59 -3.70 -13.30
CA LEU A 106 17.22 -2.69 -14.29
C LEU A 106 17.43 -1.26 -13.78
N LEU A 107 17.49 -1.08 -12.46
CA LEU A 107 17.75 0.21 -11.81
C LEU A 107 19.19 0.35 -11.31
N GLY A 108 19.99 -0.72 -11.37
CA GLY A 108 21.37 -0.73 -10.87
C GLY A 108 21.48 -0.19 -9.44
N GLU A 109 22.37 0.77 -9.22
CA GLU A 109 22.58 1.40 -7.91
C GLU A 109 21.34 2.15 -7.38
N LEU A 110 20.44 2.60 -8.26
CA LEU A 110 19.22 3.32 -7.86
C LEU A 110 18.21 2.41 -7.17
N ALA A 111 18.32 1.09 -7.32
CA ALA A 111 17.48 0.13 -6.60
C ALA A 111 17.71 0.15 -5.09
N VAL A 112 18.90 0.58 -4.64
CA VAL A 112 19.26 0.56 -3.23
C VAL A 112 18.49 1.63 -2.47
N VAL A 113 17.61 1.20 -1.56
CA VAL A 113 16.90 2.09 -0.64
C VAL A 113 17.87 2.49 0.47
N LEU A 114 18.44 3.70 0.37
CA LEU A 114 19.33 4.21 1.40
C LEU A 114 18.57 4.61 2.66
N ASP A 115 19.12 4.21 3.81
CA ASP A 115 18.65 4.69 5.10
C ASP A 115 18.80 6.20 5.21
N LEU A 116 17.82 6.84 5.86
CA LEU A 116 17.91 8.25 6.26
C LEU A 116 19.12 8.46 7.17
N LYS A 117 20.20 9.01 6.61
CA LYS A 117 21.45 9.33 7.32
C LYS A 117 21.27 10.33 8.47
N GLY A 118 20.14 11.02 8.53
CA GLY A 118 19.81 11.96 9.59
C GLY A 118 18.45 12.62 9.41
N ARG A 119 18.05 13.40 10.42
CA ARG A 119 16.79 14.15 10.44
C ARG A 119 16.95 15.61 10.01
N ASN A 120 18.07 15.95 9.39
CA ASN A 120 18.34 17.31 8.94
C ASN A 120 17.78 17.51 7.52
N LYS A 121 17.59 18.77 7.13
CA LYS A 121 17.03 19.16 5.82
C LYS A 121 17.83 18.57 4.66
N ALA A 122 19.17 18.56 4.74
CA ALA A 122 20.02 18.06 3.67
C ALA A 122 19.84 16.54 3.44
N SER A 123 19.77 15.74 4.52
CA SER A 123 19.50 14.30 4.42
C SER A 123 18.13 14.00 3.82
N ILE A 124 17.13 14.82 4.14
CA ILE A 124 15.78 14.71 3.57
C ILE A 124 15.79 15.07 2.07
N GLN A 125 16.41 16.19 1.71
CA GLN A 125 16.52 16.63 0.32
C GLN A 125 17.25 15.61 -0.55
N GLU A 126 18.32 14.99 -0.03
CA GLU A 126 19.04 13.95 -0.77
C GLU A 126 18.19 12.69 -0.96
N LEU A 127 17.43 12.25 0.04
CA LEU A 127 16.49 11.14 -0.11
C LEU A 127 15.43 11.42 -1.19
N LEU A 128 14.88 12.64 -1.19
CA LEU A 128 13.90 13.05 -2.19
C LEU A 128 14.51 13.04 -3.60
N ARG A 129 15.72 13.60 -3.76
CA ARG A 129 16.46 13.59 -5.03
C ARG A 129 16.71 12.17 -5.54
N GLN A 130 17.11 11.25 -4.65
CA GLN A 130 17.34 9.84 -5.00
C GLN A 130 16.04 9.12 -5.38
N THR A 131 14.96 9.38 -4.65
CA THR A 131 13.63 8.80 -4.95
C THR A 131 13.13 9.31 -6.30
N GLU A 132 13.30 10.59 -6.59
CA GLU A 132 12.95 11.16 -7.89
C GLU A 132 13.81 10.57 -9.02
N ALA A 133 15.12 10.44 -8.82
CA ALA A 133 16.02 9.83 -9.79
C ALA A 133 15.65 8.37 -10.09
N ARG A 134 15.37 7.57 -9.05
CA ARG A 134 14.90 6.19 -9.21
C ARG A 134 13.57 6.15 -9.96
N SER A 135 12.62 7.01 -9.60
CA SER A 135 11.32 7.01 -10.26
C SER A 135 11.44 7.36 -11.74
N LYS A 136 12.27 8.36 -12.10
CA LYS A 136 12.59 8.69 -13.50
C LYS A 136 13.24 7.53 -14.24
N ALA A 137 14.20 6.84 -13.62
CA ALA A 137 14.83 5.66 -14.21
C ALA A 137 13.82 4.51 -14.43
N ALA A 138 12.95 4.25 -13.45
CA ALA A 138 11.88 3.25 -13.57
C ALA A 138 10.91 3.55 -14.71
N GLN A 139 10.59 4.83 -14.95
CA GLN A 139 9.74 5.22 -16.08
C GLN A 139 10.46 5.17 -17.43
N ALA A 140 11.78 5.32 -17.45
CA ALA A 140 12.58 5.22 -18.68
C ALA A 140 12.73 3.77 -19.19
N ILE A 141 12.56 2.78 -18.31
CA ILE A 141 12.54 1.36 -18.70
C ILE A 141 11.36 1.11 -19.64
N SER A 142 11.63 0.49 -20.79
CA SER A 142 10.59 0.27 -21.80
C SER A 142 9.58 -0.79 -21.38
N ASP A 143 8.34 -0.68 -21.84
CA ASP A 143 7.32 -1.71 -21.60
C ASP A 143 7.62 -3.04 -22.33
N LYS A 144 8.59 -3.06 -23.25
CA LYS A 144 9.09 -4.30 -23.85
C LYS A 144 10.02 -5.06 -22.90
N GLU A 145 10.82 -4.31 -22.15
CA GLU A 145 11.78 -4.84 -21.19
C GLU A 145 11.09 -5.25 -19.88
N PHE A 146 10.12 -4.45 -19.42
CA PHE A 146 9.32 -4.73 -18.25
C PHE A 146 7.81 -4.58 -18.56
N PRO A 147 7.19 -5.59 -19.20
CA PRO A 147 5.80 -5.50 -19.61
C PRO A 147 4.84 -5.57 -18.41
N LEU A 148 3.81 -4.73 -18.43
CA LEU A 148 2.72 -4.70 -17.47
C LEU A 148 1.37 -4.87 -18.16
N ASP A 149 0.49 -5.63 -17.51
CA ASP A 149 -0.94 -5.73 -17.80
C ASP A 149 -1.72 -5.12 -16.63
N PHE A 150 -1.58 -3.80 -16.47
CA PHE A 150 -2.14 -3.03 -15.37
C PHE A 150 -3.52 -2.48 -15.70
N HIS A 151 -4.45 -2.58 -14.75
CA HIS A 151 -5.82 -2.09 -14.87
C HIS A 151 -6.33 -1.57 -13.52
N ILE A 152 -7.21 -0.57 -13.54
CA ILE A 152 -7.90 -0.08 -12.34
C ILE A 152 -9.41 -0.16 -12.57
N TYR A 153 -10.12 -0.80 -11.65
CA TYR A 153 -11.58 -0.91 -11.67
C TYR A 153 -12.19 -0.14 -10.51
N ARG A 154 -13.05 0.82 -10.84
CA ARG A 154 -13.71 1.71 -9.90
C ARG A 154 -15.15 1.28 -9.66
N VAL A 155 -15.54 1.23 -8.38
CA VAL A 155 -16.94 1.16 -7.94
C VAL A 155 -17.26 2.43 -7.17
N SER A 156 -18.28 3.15 -7.59
CA SER A 156 -18.77 4.35 -6.91
C SER A 156 -19.99 4.03 -6.05
N THR A 157 -20.01 4.58 -4.83
CA THR A 157 -21.20 4.58 -3.96
C THR A 157 -21.77 5.99 -3.85
N LYS A 158 -22.77 6.22 -3.00
CA LYS A 158 -23.43 7.54 -2.87
C LYS A 158 -22.46 8.66 -2.50
N THR A 159 -21.52 8.38 -1.60
CA THR A 159 -20.56 9.38 -1.08
C THR A 159 -19.15 8.81 -0.91
N GLY A 160 -18.85 7.73 -1.62
CA GLY A 160 -17.57 7.04 -1.55
C GLY A 160 -17.19 6.36 -2.85
N THR A 161 -15.96 5.89 -2.92
CA THR A 161 -15.39 5.19 -4.06
C THR A 161 -14.42 4.13 -3.56
N ILE A 162 -14.41 2.98 -4.23
CA ILE A 162 -13.43 1.91 -4.05
C ILE A 162 -12.82 1.57 -5.41
N GLU A 163 -11.51 1.54 -5.47
CA GLU A 163 -10.73 1.18 -6.66
C GLU A 163 -9.94 -0.09 -6.36
N PHE A 164 -9.99 -1.03 -7.31
CA PHE A 164 -9.14 -2.21 -7.31
C PHE A 164 -8.14 -2.09 -8.45
N SER A 165 -6.86 -2.09 -8.10
CA SER A 165 -5.77 -2.00 -9.05
C SER A 165 -5.15 -3.38 -9.20
N MET A 166 -5.02 -3.83 -10.43
CA MET A 166 -4.65 -5.20 -10.75
C MET A 166 -3.53 -5.17 -11.78
N GLU A 167 -2.47 -5.93 -11.53
CA GLU A 167 -1.44 -6.20 -12.52
C GLU A 167 -1.34 -7.72 -12.68
N ARG A 168 -1.66 -8.21 -13.88
CA ARG A 168 -1.87 -9.65 -14.11
C ARG A 168 -0.58 -10.44 -14.28
N ARG A 169 0.48 -9.83 -14.83
CA ARG A 169 1.74 -10.55 -15.16
C ARG A 169 2.54 -10.92 -13.92
N TRP A 170 2.54 -10.04 -12.93
CA TRP A 170 3.27 -10.12 -11.68
C TRP A 170 2.37 -10.46 -10.49
N GLY A 171 1.07 -10.68 -10.73
CA GLY A 171 0.14 -11.21 -9.73
C GLY A 171 -0.31 -10.21 -8.67
N LEU A 172 -0.28 -8.91 -8.96
CA LEU A 172 -0.60 -7.85 -8.00
C LEU A 172 -2.09 -7.56 -7.97
N ILE A 173 -2.67 -7.51 -6.76
CA ILE A 173 -3.98 -6.91 -6.50
C ILE A 173 -3.87 -5.95 -5.33
N SER A 174 -4.34 -4.72 -5.51
CA SER A 174 -4.43 -3.74 -4.44
C SER A 174 -5.81 -3.09 -4.41
N CYS A 175 -6.15 -2.49 -3.28
CA CYS A 175 -7.41 -1.78 -3.12
C CYS A 175 -7.19 -0.46 -2.39
N SER A 176 -7.77 0.59 -2.94
CA SER A 176 -7.92 1.88 -2.28
C SER A 176 -9.41 2.23 -2.17
N TYR A 177 -9.80 2.89 -1.08
CA TYR A 177 -11.16 3.41 -0.96
C TYR A 177 -11.21 4.66 -0.09
N SER A 178 -12.12 5.55 -0.44
CA SER A 178 -12.34 6.82 0.26
C SER A 178 -13.82 7.18 0.25
N GLY A 179 -14.25 8.02 1.18
CA GLY A 179 -15.64 8.45 1.28
C GLY A 179 -15.99 8.94 2.67
N LYS A 180 -17.27 9.25 2.88
CA LYS A 180 -17.78 9.65 4.19
C LYS A 180 -17.86 8.46 5.16
N LYS A 181 -17.88 8.74 6.47
CA LYS A 181 -17.82 7.74 7.56
C LYS A 181 -18.95 6.71 7.47
N GLU A 182 -20.14 7.15 7.06
CA GLU A 182 -21.33 6.30 6.90
C GLU A 182 -21.15 5.21 5.83
N GLU A 183 -20.37 5.47 4.77
CA GLU A 183 -20.14 4.51 3.67
C GLU A 183 -18.96 3.56 3.95
N MET A 184 -18.09 3.86 4.92
CA MET A 184 -16.87 3.07 5.19
C MET A 184 -17.16 1.60 5.49
N LYS A 185 -18.27 1.31 6.19
CA LYS A 185 -18.67 -0.08 6.47
C LYS A 185 -18.98 -0.84 5.17
N LYS A 186 -19.64 -0.18 4.21
CA LYS A 186 -20.00 -0.75 2.91
C LYS A 186 -18.75 -0.94 2.04
N LEU A 187 -17.88 0.05 1.93
CA LEU A 187 -16.64 -0.06 1.16
C LEU A 187 -15.74 -1.18 1.69
N LYS A 188 -15.59 -1.29 3.02
CA LYS A 188 -14.88 -2.41 3.65
C LYS A 188 -15.52 -3.77 3.34
N ALA A 189 -16.84 -3.84 3.26
CA ALA A 189 -17.54 -5.08 2.91
C ALA A 189 -17.25 -5.48 1.46
N ILE A 190 -17.24 -4.52 0.53
CA ILE A 190 -16.87 -4.76 -0.88
C ILE A 190 -15.41 -5.24 -0.96
N TYR A 191 -14.48 -4.56 -0.29
CA TYR A 191 -13.07 -4.95 -0.23
C TYR A 191 -12.89 -6.40 0.24
N LYS A 192 -13.54 -6.78 1.36
CA LYS A 192 -13.48 -8.15 1.88
C LYS A 192 -14.09 -9.17 0.94
N ASP A 193 -15.25 -8.85 0.36
CA ASP A 193 -15.97 -9.74 -0.54
C ASP A 193 -15.14 -10.04 -1.80
N VAL A 194 -14.51 -9.02 -2.39
CA VAL A 194 -13.68 -9.19 -3.59
C VAL A 194 -12.42 -10.01 -3.31
N TYR A 195 -11.73 -9.79 -2.19
CA TYR A 195 -10.57 -10.62 -1.84
C TYR A 195 -10.96 -12.05 -1.45
N LEU A 196 -12.11 -12.25 -0.82
CA LEU A 196 -12.66 -13.58 -0.56
C LEU A 196 -13.01 -14.30 -1.87
N TYR A 197 -13.58 -13.58 -2.84
CA TYR A 197 -13.87 -14.13 -4.16
C TYR A 197 -12.58 -14.44 -4.92
N TYR A 198 -11.60 -13.53 -4.97
CA TYR A 198 -10.29 -13.82 -5.55
C TYR A 198 -9.69 -15.07 -4.90
N GLY A 199 -9.81 -15.19 -3.58
CA GLY A 199 -9.54 -16.42 -2.85
C GLY A 199 -8.09 -16.86 -2.93
N VAL A 200 -7.83 -18.11 -2.55
CA VAL A 200 -6.49 -18.72 -2.48
C VAL A 200 -6.57 -20.17 -2.94
N SER A 201 -5.50 -20.67 -3.53
CA SER A 201 -5.36 -22.09 -3.88
C SER A 201 -4.98 -22.91 -2.65
N GLU A 202 -5.02 -24.24 -2.76
CA GLU A 202 -4.45 -25.06 -1.69
C GLU A 202 -2.95 -24.85 -1.53
N GLU A 203 -2.24 -24.58 -2.63
CA GLU A 203 -0.81 -24.30 -2.60
C GLU A 203 -0.52 -23.01 -1.84
N ASP A 204 -1.32 -21.96 -2.07
CA ASP A 204 -1.22 -20.70 -1.33
C ASP A 204 -1.36 -20.91 0.19
N ILE A 205 -2.31 -21.76 0.60
CA ILE A 205 -2.52 -22.09 2.01
C ILE A 205 -1.35 -22.89 2.57
N ARG A 206 -0.89 -23.93 1.85
CA ARG A 206 0.24 -24.77 2.28
C ARG A 206 1.53 -23.98 2.41
N ASN A 207 1.84 -23.15 1.42
CA ASN A 207 3.08 -22.39 1.32
C ASN A 207 3.01 -21.01 1.99
N GLN A 208 1.84 -20.62 2.51
CA GLN A 208 1.63 -19.33 3.18
C GLN A 208 2.04 -18.14 2.30
N THR A 209 1.70 -18.20 1.00
CA THR A 209 2.09 -17.22 -0.03
C THR A 209 1.62 -15.80 0.29
N GLU A 210 2.13 -14.80 -0.44
CA GLU A 210 1.69 -13.40 -0.31
C GLU A 210 0.17 -13.29 -0.49
N ARG A 211 -0.40 -13.95 -1.50
CA ARG A 211 -1.86 -14.01 -1.73
C ARG A 211 -2.63 -14.50 -0.51
N PHE A 212 -2.13 -15.55 0.17
CA PHE A 212 -2.72 -16.03 1.42
C PHE A 212 -2.58 -15.00 2.56
N GLN A 213 -1.40 -14.43 2.76
CA GLN A 213 -1.18 -13.44 3.81
C GLN A 213 -2.02 -12.19 3.61
N GLU A 214 -2.20 -11.73 2.37
CA GLU A 214 -3.06 -10.62 2.00
C GLU A 214 -4.52 -10.90 2.38
N LEU A 215 -5.08 -12.05 1.96
CA LEU A 215 -6.44 -12.41 2.33
C LEU A 215 -6.63 -12.47 3.85
N VAL A 216 -5.67 -13.06 4.57
CA VAL A 216 -5.69 -13.08 6.04
C VAL A 216 -5.72 -11.65 6.62
N ASN A 217 -4.90 -10.74 6.07
CA ASN A 217 -4.85 -9.34 6.51
C ASN A 217 -6.17 -8.60 6.19
N VAL A 218 -6.78 -8.87 5.03
CA VAL A 218 -8.09 -8.32 4.63
C VAL A 218 -9.19 -8.70 5.64
N LEU A 219 -9.20 -9.96 6.09
CA LEU A 219 -10.22 -10.45 7.02
C LEU A 219 -10.14 -9.84 8.42
N VAL A 220 -9.01 -9.27 8.80
CA VAL A 220 -8.81 -8.64 10.13
C VAL A 220 -9.01 -7.11 10.17
N ILE A 221 -9.27 -6.47 9.02
CA ILE A 221 -9.57 -5.02 8.85
C ILE A 221 -10.99 -4.64 9.29
#